data_AF-A0A6G0RDS8-F1
#
_entry.id   AF-A0A6G0RDS8-F1
#
_cell.length_a   1.000
_cell.length_b   1.000
_cell.length_c   1.000
_cell.angle_alpha   90.00
_cell.angle_beta   90.00
_cell.angle_gamma   90.00
#
_symmetry.space_group_name_H-M   'P 1'
#
loop_
_entity.id
_entity.type
_entity.pdbx_description
1 polymer ?
#
loop_
_entity_poly.entity_id
_entity_poly.type
_entity_poly.pdbx_seq_one_letter_code
_entity_poly.pdbx_strand_id
1 'polypeptide(L)'
;MNEWLFEGWFLSKLSRQGIEYVEEGLDQLQGQWGQSHVLFFDPTKATIGICLDRSTWLTPVQWNQGGYDAVFVDKPNELVRFVQVTRADHHSYDHRYFVELLDKLAVHNDWKDVQLKKVQLYFVVPREKLSVFRRPVQTADFQENVIQGPFSSLVSAAAATRTHVDFVFENCEAEVKTLGVDYEVSIY
;
A
#
# COMPACT_ATOMS: atom_id res chain seq x y z
N MET A 1 -17.31 0.78 14.89
CA MET A 1 -18.44 0.78 13.91
C MET A 1 -18.29 1.86 12.83
N ASN A 2 -17.13 2.54 12.70
CA ASN A 2 -16.99 3.75 11.88
C ASN A 2 -15.84 3.69 10.85
N GLU A 3 -14.89 2.77 11.00
CA GLU A 3 -13.72 2.59 10.12
C GLU A 3 -14.09 1.90 8.80
N TRP A 4 -14.85 0.80 8.88
CA TRP A 4 -15.39 0.10 7.70
C TRP A 4 -16.14 0.99 6.70
N LEU A 5 -16.85 2.03 7.18
CA LEU A 5 -17.53 2.99 6.31
C LEU A 5 -16.54 3.87 5.54
N PHE A 6 -15.41 4.23 6.16
CA PHE A 6 -14.41 5.09 5.54
C PHE A 6 -13.55 4.33 4.54
N GLU A 7 -13.15 3.10 4.86
CA GLU A 7 -12.53 2.19 3.89
C GLU A 7 -13.44 1.90 2.70
N GLY A 8 -14.71 1.58 2.97
CA GLY A 8 -15.70 1.36 1.92
C GLY A 8 -15.94 2.60 1.05
N TRP A 9 -15.99 3.78 1.66
CA TRP A 9 -16.05 5.05 0.94
C TRP A 9 -14.80 5.27 0.08
N PHE A 10 -13.61 5.01 0.61
CA PHE A 10 -12.34 5.17 -0.08
C PHE A 10 -12.30 4.31 -1.35
N LEU A 11 -12.58 3.01 -1.23
CA LEU A 11 -12.59 2.08 -2.37
C LEU A 11 -13.66 2.46 -3.40
N SER A 12 -14.84 2.90 -2.95
CA SER A 12 -15.92 3.36 -3.83
C SER A 12 -15.54 4.64 -4.58
N LYS A 13 -14.94 5.62 -3.90
CA LYS A 13 -14.46 6.87 -4.52
C LYS A 13 -13.39 6.59 -5.56
N LEU A 14 -12.39 5.79 -5.22
CA LEU A 14 -11.33 5.38 -6.12
C LEU A 14 -11.89 4.70 -7.39
N SER A 15 -12.92 3.88 -7.23
CA SER A 15 -13.55 3.15 -8.35
C SER A 15 -14.43 4.02 -9.25
N ARG A 16 -15.01 5.10 -8.73
CA ARG A 16 -16.09 5.86 -9.42
C ARG A 16 -15.71 7.27 -9.84
N GLN A 17 -14.86 7.95 -9.08
CA GLN A 17 -14.59 9.39 -9.24
C GLN A 17 -13.11 9.74 -9.13
N GLY A 18 -12.30 8.86 -8.52
CA GLY A 18 -10.97 9.22 -8.03
C GLY A 18 -11.03 9.87 -6.65
N ILE A 19 -9.85 10.20 -6.13
CA ILE A 19 -9.66 10.75 -4.79
C ILE A 19 -8.71 11.93 -4.88
N GLU A 20 -9.17 13.08 -4.44
CA GLU A 20 -8.34 14.26 -4.20
C GLU A 20 -7.83 14.22 -2.76
N TYR A 21 -6.59 14.65 -2.56
CA TYR A 21 -5.95 14.61 -1.24
C TYR A 21 -5.01 15.79 -1.00
N VAL A 22 -4.74 16.01 0.29
CA VAL A 22 -3.77 16.97 0.82
C VAL A 22 -2.69 16.18 1.56
N GLU A 23 -1.42 16.50 1.34
CA GLU A 23 -0.33 15.89 2.12
C GLU A 23 -0.16 16.57 3.47
N GLU A 24 0.26 15.82 4.49
CA GLU A 24 0.60 16.35 5.81
C GLU A 24 1.60 17.51 5.74
N GLY A 25 1.32 18.58 6.50
CA GLY A 25 2.17 19.77 6.56
C GLY A 25 1.89 20.80 5.45
N LEU A 26 0.89 20.57 4.60
CA LEU A 26 0.47 21.49 3.54
C LEU A 26 -1.00 21.92 3.71
N ASP A 27 -1.29 23.17 3.36
CA ASP A 27 -2.63 23.76 3.53
C ASP A 27 -3.54 23.60 2.30
N GLN A 28 -3.01 23.23 1.12
CA GLN A 28 -3.74 23.18 -0.15
C GLN A 28 -3.76 21.78 -0.79
N LEU A 29 -4.81 21.53 -1.57
CA LEU A 29 -4.95 20.34 -2.44
C LEU A 29 -3.69 20.16 -3.29
N GLN A 30 -3.08 18.99 -3.21
CA GLN A 30 -1.78 18.72 -3.82
C GLN A 30 -1.79 17.58 -4.83
N GLY A 31 -2.75 16.66 -4.73
CA GLY A 31 -2.76 15.50 -5.61
C GLY A 31 -4.13 14.89 -5.81
N GLN A 32 -4.20 14.07 -6.85
CA GLN A 32 -5.36 13.28 -7.18
C GLN A 32 -4.92 11.88 -7.59
N TRP A 33 -5.61 10.87 -7.07
CA TRP A 33 -5.66 9.55 -7.69
C TRP A 33 -6.86 9.51 -8.60
N GLY A 34 -6.61 9.33 -9.89
CA GLY A 34 -7.68 9.19 -10.88
C GLY A 34 -8.56 7.98 -10.60
N GLN A 35 -9.75 7.99 -11.19
CA GLN A 35 -10.64 6.82 -11.18
C GLN A 35 -9.88 5.59 -11.71
N SER A 36 -9.97 4.47 -11.00
CA SER A 36 -9.31 3.23 -11.40
C SER A 36 -10.13 2.00 -11.00
N HIS A 37 -9.97 0.91 -11.74
CA HIS A 37 -10.59 -0.36 -11.36
C HIS A 37 -9.83 -0.96 -10.17
N VAL A 38 -10.56 -1.38 -9.14
CA VAL A 38 -10.00 -2.04 -7.97
C VAL A 38 -10.27 -3.55 -8.08
N LEU A 39 -9.21 -4.35 -8.07
CA LEU A 39 -9.30 -5.82 -8.09
C LEU A 39 -9.16 -6.38 -6.68
N PHE A 40 -9.94 -7.41 -6.39
CA PHE A 40 -9.89 -8.09 -5.10
C PHE A 40 -8.90 -9.26 -5.17
N PHE A 41 -8.08 -9.41 -4.13
CA PHE A 41 -7.15 -10.53 -4.01
C PHE A 41 -7.11 -11.08 -2.58
N ASP A 42 -6.69 -12.32 -2.41
CA ASP A 42 -6.53 -12.94 -1.10
C ASP A 42 -5.05 -12.92 -0.68
N PRO A 43 -4.65 -12.02 0.23
CA PRO A 43 -3.26 -11.92 0.65
C PRO A 43 -2.77 -13.15 1.44
N THR A 44 -3.65 -14.08 1.89
CA THR A 44 -3.19 -15.34 2.53
C THR A 44 -2.78 -16.42 1.53
N LYS A 45 -3.11 -16.25 0.25
CA LYS A 45 -2.66 -17.19 -0.79
C LYS A 45 -1.16 -17.04 -1.01
N ALA A 46 -0.50 -18.16 -1.32
CA ALA A 46 0.94 -18.18 -1.56
C ALA A 46 1.35 -17.35 -2.79
N THR A 47 0.44 -17.11 -3.74
CA THR A 47 0.71 -16.38 -4.99
C THR A 47 -0.44 -15.43 -5.31
N ILE A 48 -0.13 -14.32 -6.00
CA ILE A 48 -1.14 -13.42 -6.57
C ILE A 48 -1.62 -14.03 -7.90
N GLY A 49 -2.90 -14.35 -8.00
CA GLY A 49 -3.51 -15.02 -9.16
C GLY A 49 -4.11 -14.06 -10.20
N ILE A 50 -3.67 -12.80 -10.21
CA ILE A 50 -4.25 -11.71 -11.00
C ILE A 50 -3.20 -11.22 -11.98
N CYS A 51 -3.58 -10.89 -13.21
CA CYS A 51 -2.66 -10.28 -14.17
C CYS A 51 -2.33 -8.85 -13.74
N LEU A 52 -1.03 -8.54 -13.66
CA LEU A 52 -0.49 -7.25 -13.19
C LEU A 52 0.36 -6.58 -14.28
N ASP A 53 -0.05 -6.73 -15.55
CA ASP A 53 0.62 -6.15 -16.72
C ASP A 53 0.41 -4.63 -16.83
N ARG A 54 -0.61 -4.10 -16.15
CA ARG A 54 -1.01 -2.69 -16.13
C ARG A 54 -1.05 -2.15 -14.70
N SER A 55 -0.88 -0.84 -14.57
CA SER A 55 -1.00 -0.15 -13.29
C SER A 55 -2.39 -0.34 -12.71
N THR A 56 -2.48 -0.96 -11.53
CA THR A 56 -3.74 -1.49 -11.00
C THR A 56 -3.81 -1.34 -9.49
N TRP A 57 -5.02 -1.07 -8.99
CA TRP A 57 -5.32 -1.12 -7.56
C TRP A 57 -5.81 -2.50 -7.16
N LEU A 58 -5.26 -3.01 -6.07
CA LEU A 58 -5.60 -4.26 -5.42
C LEU A 58 -6.16 -3.96 -4.03
N THR A 59 -7.14 -4.73 -3.57
CA THR A 59 -7.63 -4.68 -2.19
C THR A 59 -7.83 -6.10 -1.66
N PRO A 60 -7.51 -6.37 -0.39
CA PRO A 60 -7.80 -7.67 0.22
C PRO A 60 -9.28 -8.04 0.14
N VAL A 61 -9.59 -9.32 -0.09
CA VAL A 61 -10.98 -9.82 -0.10
C VAL A 61 -11.64 -9.74 1.28
N GLN A 62 -10.87 -9.90 2.37
CA GLN A 62 -11.37 -9.78 3.73
C GLN A 62 -10.85 -8.50 4.37
N TRP A 63 -11.72 -7.90 5.19
CA TRP A 63 -11.38 -6.73 5.97
C TRP A 63 -10.25 -7.02 6.98
N ASN A 64 -9.38 -6.03 7.22
CA ASN A 64 -8.21 -6.13 8.10
C ASN A 64 -7.23 -7.28 7.77
N GLN A 65 -7.24 -7.75 6.51
CA GLN A 65 -6.39 -8.84 6.08
C GLN A 65 -5.13 -8.27 5.40
N GLY A 66 -3.94 -8.56 5.93
CA GLY A 66 -2.69 -8.12 5.34
C GLY A 66 -2.22 -6.73 5.77
N GLY A 67 -2.85 -6.09 6.75
CA GLY A 67 -2.35 -4.84 7.32
C GLY A 67 -2.35 -3.63 6.37
N TYR A 68 -3.03 -3.70 5.24
CA TYR A 68 -3.29 -2.59 4.31
C TYR A 68 -4.68 -2.76 3.71
N ASP A 69 -5.28 -1.66 3.27
CA ASP A 69 -6.64 -1.65 2.72
C ASP A 69 -6.65 -1.59 1.19
N ALA A 70 -5.58 -1.02 0.61
CA ALA A 70 -5.37 -1.03 -0.82
C ALA A 70 -3.88 -1.03 -1.16
N VAL A 71 -3.54 -1.59 -2.33
CA VAL A 71 -2.19 -1.59 -2.90
C VAL A 71 -2.26 -1.20 -4.35
N PHE A 72 -1.53 -0.17 -4.75
CA PHE A 72 -1.33 0.18 -6.15
C PHE A 72 -0.02 -0.42 -6.63
N VAL A 73 -0.09 -1.22 -7.68
CA VAL A 73 1.09 -1.78 -8.35
C VAL A 73 1.24 -1.07 -9.70
N ASP A 74 2.38 -0.43 -9.92
CA ASP A 74 2.62 0.46 -11.06
C ASP A 74 3.91 0.07 -11.78
N LYS A 75 3.80 -0.95 -12.62
CA LYS A 75 4.94 -1.52 -13.34
C LYS A 75 5.70 -0.49 -14.20
N PRO A 76 5.04 0.39 -14.98
CA PRO A 76 5.73 1.42 -15.76
C PRO A 76 6.61 2.37 -14.93
N ASN A 77 6.26 2.61 -13.67
CA ASN A 77 7.00 3.48 -12.76
C ASN A 77 7.79 2.68 -11.70
N GLU A 78 7.84 1.36 -11.81
CA GLU A 78 8.55 0.45 -10.89
C GLU A 78 8.21 0.72 -9.43
N LEU A 79 6.92 0.96 -9.18
CA LEU A 79 6.41 1.48 -7.91
C LEU A 79 5.31 0.59 -7.34
N VAL A 80 5.41 0.33 -6.03
CA VAL A 80 4.34 -0.27 -5.23
C VAL A 80 3.93 0.71 -4.15
N ARG A 81 2.64 1.00 -4.01
CA ARG A 81 2.10 1.89 -2.98
C ARG A 81 1.06 1.16 -2.16
N PHE A 82 1.35 0.97 -0.89
CA PHE A 82 0.42 0.53 0.12
C PHE A 82 -0.39 1.71 0.67
N VAL A 83 -1.65 1.45 0.97
CA VAL A 83 -2.56 2.41 1.59
C VAL A 83 -3.19 1.77 2.83
N GLN A 84 -3.08 2.48 3.95
CA GLN A 84 -3.83 2.21 5.17
C GLN A 84 -4.83 3.35 5.38
N VAL A 85 -6.12 3.05 5.37
CA VAL A 85 -7.21 4.00 5.53
C VAL A 85 -7.69 3.92 6.97
N THR A 86 -7.62 5.03 7.70
CA THR A 86 -7.97 5.03 9.12
C THR A 86 -8.69 6.29 9.55
N ARG A 87 -9.64 6.12 10.47
CA ARG A 87 -10.25 7.22 11.23
C ARG A 87 -9.69 7.32 12.64
N ALA A 88 -8.86 6.38 13.08
CA ALA A 88 -8.25 6.42 14.38
C ALA A 88 -7.05 7.39 14.37
N ASP A 89 -6.72 7.95 15.53
CA ASP A 89 -5.60 8.89 15.65
C ASP A 89 -4.24 8.15 15.62
N HIS A 90 -4.27 6.82 15.71
CA HIS A 90 -3.16 5.89 15.53
C HIS A 90 -3.68 4.63 14.82
N HIS A 91 -2.81 3.95 14.07
CA HIS A 91 -3.15 2.69 13.41
C HIS A 91 -2.09 1.63 13.72
N SER A 92 -2.47 0.36 13.71
CA SER A 92 -1.49 -0.72 13.86
C SER A 92 -0.60 -0.83 12.63
N TYR A 93 0.67 -1.12 12.85
CA TYR A 93 1.66 -1.37 11.82
C TYR A 93 2.41 -2.66 12.12
N ASP A 94 2.47 -3.55 11.14
CA ASP A 94 3.24 -4.78 11.17
C ASP A 94 3.90 -4.98 9.81
N HIS A 95 5.22 -4.73 9.76
CA HIS A 95 6.02 -4.75 8.54
C HIS A 95 5.94 -6.09 7.79
N ARG A 96 5.68 -7.19 8.50
CA ARG A 96 5.67 -8.55 7.94
C ARG A 96 4.66 -8.72 6.81
N TYR A 97 3.50 -8.07 6.90
CA TYR A 97 2.50 -8.16 5.83
C TYR A 97 2.94 -7.47 4.53
N PHE A 98 3.71 -6.38 4.64
CA PHE A 98 4.23 -5.65 3.49
C PHE A 98 5.31 -6.47 2.79
N VAL A 99 6.24 -7.03 3.57
CA VAL A 99 7.28 -7.94 3.08
C VAL A 99 6.66 -9.15 2.39
N GLU A 100 5.65 -9.78 2.99
CA GLU A 100 5.00 -10.96 2.41
C GLU A 100 4.36 -10.66 1.04
N LEU A 101 3.72 -9.49 0.87
CA LEU A 101 3.17 -9.13 -0.44
C LEU A 101 4.27 -8.82 -1.47
N LEU A 102 5.32 -8.12 -1.04
CA LEU A 102 6.46 -7.77 -1.89
C LEU A 102 7.19 -9.03 -2.37
N ASP A 103 7.36 -10.04 -1.52
CA ASP A 103 7.91 -11.35 -1.89
C ASP A 103 7.05 -12.02 -2.97
N LYS A 104 5.72 -11.97 -2.83
CA LYS A 104 4.79 -12.52 -3.84
C LYS A 104 4.87 -11.79 -5.16
N LEU A 105 5.06 -10.47 -5.14
CA LEU A 105 5.24 -9.67 -6.34
C LEU A 105 6.58 -9.97 -7.02
N ALA A 106 7.66 -10.09 -6.26
CA ALA A 106 9.00 -10.37 -6.79
C ALA A 106 9.11 -11.72 -7.52
N VAL A 107 8.23 -12.68 -7.23
CA VAL A 107 8.16 -13.98 -7.94
C VAL A 107 7.00 -14.08 -8.92
N HIS A 108 6.17 -13.03 -9.04
CA HIS A 108 5.02 -13.02 -9.93
C HIS A 108 5.48 -12.93 -11.40
N ASN A 109 4.83 -13.66 -12.31
CA ASN A 109 5.26 -13.74 -13.72
C ASN A 109 5.36 -12.38 -14.42
N ASP A 110 4.47 -11.45 -14.09
CA ASP A 110 4.48 -10.11 -14.69
C ASP A 110 5.51 -9.16 -14.04
N TRP A 111 6.05 -9.50 -12.87
CA TRP A 111 6.88 -8.59 -12.05
C TRP A 111 8.27 -9.12 -11.70
N LYS A 112 8.55 -10.41 -11.93
CA LYS A 112 9.85 -11.01 -11.59
C LYS A 112 11.05 -10.31 -12.23
N ASP A 113 10.90 -9.80 -13.45
CA ASP A 113 12.00 -9.14 -14.17
C ASP A 113 12.02 -7.61 -13.91
N VAL A 114 11.24 -7.12 -12.96
CA VAL A 114 11.11 -5.68 -12.63
C VAL A 114 12.00 -5.37 -11.44
N GLN A 115 12.91 -4.41 -11.60
CA GLN A 115 13.64 -3.83 -10.47
C GLN A 115 12.80 -2.70 -9.88
N LEU A 116 12.33 -2.88 -8.64
CA LEU A 116 11.50 -1.91 -7.95
C LEU A 116 12.33 -0.70 -7.55
N LYS A 117 11.90 0.49 -8.01
CA LYS A 117 12.54 1.76 -7.63
C LYS A 117 11.99 2.31 -6.34
N LYS A 118 10.69 2.13 -6.09
CA LYS A 118 10.04 2.80 -4.97
C LYS A 118 8.90 2.01 -4.33
N VAL A 119 8.91 1.92 -3.01
CA VAL A 119 7.82 1.40 -2.20
C VAL A 119 7.26 2.51 -1.31
N GLN A 120 5.95 2.71 -1.34
CA GLN A 120 5.28 3.75 -0.58
C GLN A 120 4.31 3.15 0.42
N LEU A 121 4.20 3.76 1.60
CA LEU A 121 3.13 3.50 2.56
C LEU A 121 2.43 4.80 2.90
N TYR A 122 1.18 4.92 2.47
CA TYR A 122 0.37 6.10 2.70
C TYR A 122 -0.75 5.82 3.68
N PHE A 123 -0.79 6.62 4.73
CA PHE A 123 -1.91 6.68 5.65
C PHE A 123 -2.94 7.66 5.11
N VAL A 124 -4.16 7.21 4.85
CA VAL A 124 -5.26 8.06 4.40
C VAL A 124 -6.20 8.28 5.59
N VAL A 125 -6.37 9.54 5.96
CA VAL A 125 -7.21 9.96 7.09
C VAL A 125 -8.21 11.02 6.64
N PRO A 126 -9.34 11.19 7.34
CA PRO A 126 -10.20 12.36 7.12
C PRO A 126 -9.38 13.65 7.31
N ARG A 127 -9.63 14.66 6.49
CA ARG A 127 -8.84 15.90 6.47
C ARG A 127 -8.77 16.59 7.83
N GLU A 128 -9.85 16.55 8.61
CA GLU A 128 -9.91 17.09 9.96
C GLU A 128 -8.97 16.38 10.95
N LYS A 129 -8.52 15.17 10.62
CA LYS A 129 -7.57 14.38 11.42
C LYS A 129 -6.12 14.51 10.99
N LEU A 130 -5.85 15.12 9.83
CA LEU A 130 -4.51 15.16 9.24
C LEU A 130 -3.46 15.78 10.18
N SER A 131 -3.84 16.79 10.96
CA SER A 131 -2.93 17.50 11.87
C SER A 131 -2.67 16.78 13.21
N VAL A 132 -3.52 15.81 13.57
CA VAL A 132 -3.45 15.11 14.86
C VAL A 132 -3.05 13.63 14.72
N PHE A 133 -3.13 13.09 13.51
CA PHE A 133 -2.77 11.70 13.23
C PHE A 133 -1.29 11.46 13.51
N ARG A 134 -1.00 10.38 14.24
CA ARG A 134 0.37 9.97 14.54
C ARG A 134 0.71 8.73 13.75
N ARG A 135 1.61 8.88 12.77
CA ARG A 135 2.11 7.74 12.00
C ARG A 135 2.78 6.73 12.94
N PRO A 136 2.43 5.44 12.83
CA PRO A 136 3.04 4.38 13.65
C PRO A 136 4.46 4.00 13.19
N VAL A 137 4.89 4.48 12.02
CA VAL A 137 6.19 4.18 11.43
C VAL A 137 6.72 5.41 10.67
N GLN A 138 8.04 5.62 10.70
CA GLN A 138 8.72 6.66 9.90
C GLN A 138 9.33 6.05 8.64
N THR A 139 9.67 6.89 7.65
CA THR A 139 10.29 6.44 6.40
C THR A 139 11.56 5.62 6.61
N ALA A 140 12.42 6.02 7.55
CA ALA A 140 13.67 5.30 7.85
C ALA A 140 13.39 3.88 8.37
N ASP A 141 12.48 3.74 9.33
CA ASP A 141 12.11 2.43 9.89
C ASP A 141 11.41 1.56 8.85
N PHE A 142 10.59 2.16 7.97
CA PHE A 142 9.93 1.44 6.88
C PHE A 142 10.95 0.95 5.83
N GLN A 143 11.92 1.79 5.45
CA GLN A 143 13.04 1.40 4.60
C GLN A 143 13.82 0.23 5.21
N GLU A 144 14.19 0.35 6.49
CA GLU A 144 14.96 -0.67 7.19
C GLU A 144 14.20 -1.99 7.31
N ASN A 145 12.92 -1.97 7.67
CA ASN A 145 12.18 -3.20 7.97
C ASN A 145 11.53 -3.87 6.75
N VAL A 146 11.23 -3.12 5.68
CA VAL A 146 10.49 -3.65 4.51
C VAL A 146 11.39 -3.84 3.29
N ILE A 147 12.41 -3.01 3.12
CA ILE A 147 13.28 -3.05 1.94
C ILE A 147 14.65 -3.64 2.24
N GLN A 148 15.28 -3.21 3.33
CA GLN A 148 16.62 -3.65 3.73
C GLN A 148 16.60 -4.77 4.77
N GLY A 149 15.42 -5.03 5.34
CA GLY A 149 15.23 -5.99 6.41
C GLY A 149 15.58 -7.38 5.90
N PRO A 150 15.86 -8.32 6.80
CA PRO A 150 15.97 -9.69 6.36
C PRO A 150 14.62 -10.05 5.75
N PHE A 151 14.57 -10.25 4.43
CA PHE A 151 13.48 -10.94 3.73
C PHE A 151 13.34 -12.32 4.38
N SER A 152 12.65 -12.35 5.51
CA SER A 152 12.60 -13.43 6.48
C SER A 152 11.14 -13.79 6.64
N SER A 153 10.57 -14.39 5.60
CA SER A 153 9.43 -15.29 5.79
C SER A 153 9.20 -16.29 4.66
N LEU A 154 9.93 -16.23 3.53
CA LEU A 154 10.17 -17.42 2.73
C LEU A 154 11.17 -18.33 3.46
N VAL A 155 10.68 -18.97 4.51
CA VAL A 155 11.24 -20.20 5.06
C VAL A 155 11.48 -21.14 3.88
N SER A 156 12.76 -21.40 3.58
CA SER A 156 13.22 -22.39 2.61
C SER A 156 13.06 -22.09 1.11
N ALA A 157 13.17 -20.82 0.67
CA ALA A 157 13.41 -20.57 -0.75
C ALA A 157 14.89 -20.88 -1.11
N ALA A 158 15.10 -21.62 -2.20
CA ALA A 158 16.45 -21.94 -2.70
C ALA A 158 17.28 -20.66 -2.86
N ALA A 159 18.60 -20.74 -2.64
CA ALA A 159 19.50 -19.58 -2.70
C ALA A 159 19.26 -18.67 -3.93
N ALA A 160 18.90 -19.26 -5.07
CA ALA A 160 18.55 -18.53 -6.30
C ALA A 160 17.34 -17.59 -6.17
N THR A 161 16.29 -17.98 -5.45
CA THR A 161 15.12 -17.13 -5.21
C THR A 161 15.48 -15.96 -4.31
N ARG A 162 16.34 -16.17 -3.31
CA ARG A 162 16.82 -15.10 -2.43
C ARG A 162 17.63 -14.07 -3.21
N THR A 163 18.59 -14.51 -4.02
CA THR A 163 19.37 -13.62 -4.89
C THR A 163 18.50 -12.81 -5.84
N HIS A 164 17.41 -13.41 -6.32
CA HIS A 164 16.45 -12.73 -7.19
C HIS A 164 15.64 -11.65 -6.46
N VAL A 165 15.15 -11.94 -5.25
CA VAL A 165 14.45 -10.94 -4.43
C VAL A 165 15.39 -9.79 -4.08
N ASP A 166 16.63 -10.10 -3.65
CA ASP A 166 17.64 -9.08 -3.34
C ASP A 166 17.92 -8.17 -4.56
N PHE A 167 17.93 -8.72 -5.78
CA PHE A 167 18.05 -7.96 -7.03
C PHE A 167 16.83 -7.05 -7.29
N VAL A 168 15.61 -7.56 -7.10
CA VAL A 168 14.37 -6.78 -7.32
C VAL A 168 14.34 -5.53 -6.46
N PHE A 169 14.84 -5.59 -5.22
CA PHE A 169 14.83 -4.47 -4.27
C PHE A 169 16.15 -3.69 -4.21
N GLU A 170 17.11 -4.00 -5.07
CA GLU A 170 18.39 -3.31 -5.13
C GLU A 170 18.17 -1.82 -5.47
N ASN A 171 18.67 -0.93 -4.61
CA ASN A 171 18.48 0.53 -4.68
C ASN A 171 17.01 1.00 -4.57
N CYS A 172 16.11 0.16 -4.05
CA CYS A 172 14.72 0.55 -3.85
C CYS A 172 14.58 1.56 -2.70
N GLU A 173 13.87 2.66 -2.95
CA GLU A 173 13.59 3.70 -1.95
C GLU A 173 12.22 3.52 -1.32
N ALA A 174 12.11 3.85 -0.04
CA ALA A 174 10.87 3.82 0.71
C ALA A 174 10.37 5.23 1.01
N GLU A 175 9.06 5.42 1.06
CA GLU A 175 8.45 6.69 1.47
C GLU A 175 7.19 6.44 2.28
N VAL A 176 7.08 7.11 3.43
CA VAL A 176 5.89 7.06 4.27
C VAL A 176 5.28 8.46 4.37
N LYS A 177 3.98 8.58 4.08
CA LYS A 177 3.25 9.86 4.14
C LYS A 177 1.87 9.69 4.77
N THR A 178 1.33 10.79 5.28
CA THR A 178 -0.09 10.90 5.67
C THR A 178 -0.79 11.83 4.68
N LEU A 179 -1.96 11.40 4.22
CA LEU A 179 -2.82 12.12 3.29
C LEU A 179 -4.18 12.39 3.95
N GLY A 180 -4.63 13.63 3.88
CA GLY A 180 -5.97 14.05 4.28
C GLY A 180 -6.91 14.05 3.09
N VAL A 181 -8.11 13.51 3.26
CA VAL A 181 -9.17 13.50 2.23
C VAL A 181 -10.46 14.09 2.77
N ASP A 182 -11.21 14.77 1.89
CA ASP A 182 -12.51 15.36 2.25
C ASP A 182 -13.57 14.24 2.34
N TYR A 183 -13.74 13.72 3.56
CA TYR A 183 -14.68 12.66 3.88
C TYR A 183 -15.93 13.22 4.54
N GLU A 184 -16.94 13.52 3.73
CA GLU A 184 -18.26 13.88 4.23
C GLU A 184 -19.12 12.62 4.38
N VAL A 185 -19.37 12.22 5.64
CA VAL A 185 -20.43 11.24 5.92
C VAL A 185 -21.76 11.94 5.72
N SER A 186 -22.31 11.89 4.50
CA SER A 186 -23.70 12.28 4.31
C SER A 186 -24.58 11.30 5.08
N ILE A 187 -25.08 11.74 6.24
CA ILE A 187 -26.11 11.06 7.00
C ILE A 187 -27.41 11.30 6.22
N TYR A 188 -27.80 10.35 5.37
CA TYR A 188 -29.13 10.30 4.77
C TYR A 188 -29.97 9.26 5.50
#